data_AF-A0A1V4RIK7-F1
#
_entry.id   AF-A0A1V4RIK7-F1
#
_cell.length_a   1.000
_cell.length_b   1.000
_cell.length_c   1.000
_cell.angle_alpha   90.00
_cell.angle_beta   90.00
_cell.angle_gamma   90.00
#
_symmetry.space_group_name_H-M   'P 1'
#
loop_
_entity.id
_entity.type
_entity.pdbx_description
1 polymer ?
#
loop_
_entity_poly.entity_id
_entity_poly.type
_entity_poly.pdbx_seq_one_letter_code
_entity_poly.pdbx_strand_id
1 'polypeptide(L)'
;MHIRILKISLLSLIVVFSFAVACFGTQQAGAFLDIGVDARAMGMGGAFGAVADNAFAPYWNPAGISLLRHREAGLMYASLFGLAKFHCFSLVQPIGEGVGISAGWVRFSVDRIPEYEPFPEDLKKIKQRKDFAERGPVGYFSDTEDALFFSFGKTSRFELDFGWLYFTLPVEVPFGVNLKLIRQSMGGSSAQAVGFDHPFWGCLPTAAARQGKPGSDSCG
;
A
#
# COMPACT_ATOMS: atom_id res chain seq x y z
N MET A 1 8.22 36.27 28.77
CA MET A 1 7.44 35.64 27.68
C MET A 1 8.25 34.60 26.89
N HIS A 2 9.49 34.89 26.50
CA HIS A 2 10.36 33.97 25.73
C HIS A 2 10.61 32.59 26.36
N ILE A 3 10.79 32.49 27.69
CA ILE A 3 11.07 31.21 28.37
C ILE A 3 9.88 30.24 28.32
N ARG A 4 8.63 30.74 28.30
CA ARG A 4 7.43 29.89 28.21
C ARG A 4 7.23 29.34 26.79
N ILE A 5 7.52 30.16 25.77
CA ILE A 5 7.44 29.77 24.36
C ILE A 5 8.52 28.72 24.04
N LEU A 6 9.74 28.90 24.55
CA LEU A 6 10.84 27.94 24.38
C LEU A 6 10.51 26.58 25.00
N LYS A 7 9.90 26.56 26.19
CA LYS A 7 9.47 25.31 26.85
C LYS A 7 8.37 24.58 26.07
N ILE A 8 7.40 25.30 25.53
CA ILE A 8 6.32 24.71 24.72
C ILE A 8 6.88 24.15 23.40
N SER A 9 7.79 24.88 22.75
CA SER A 9 8.47 24.42 21.53
C SER A 9 9.32 23.17 21.77
N LEU A 10 10.06 23.13 22.90
CA LEU A 10 10.86 21.97 23.28
C LEU A 10 9.99 20.76 23.64
N LEU A 11 8.86 20.96 24.35
CA LEU A 11 7.93 19.89 24.68
C LEU A 11 7.26 19.32 23.42
N SER A 12 6.86 20.19 22.48
CA SER A 12 6.35 19.80 21.16
C SER A 12 7.37 18.97 20.39
N LEU A 13 8.63 19.40 20.36
CA LEU A 13 9.70 18.67 19.67
C LEU A 13 9.96 17.29 20.30
N ILE A 14 9.93 17.19 21.63
CA ILE A 14 10.10 15.91 22.35
C ILE A 14 8.93 14.95 22.09
N VAL A 15 7.70 15.47 22.02
CA VAL A 15 6.50 14.68 21.69
C VAL A 15 6.57 14.17 20.24
N VAL A 16 6.94 15.03 19.29
CA VAL A 16 7.14 14.65 17.88
C VAL A 16 8.26 13.61 17.73
N PHE A 17 9.38 13.78 18.46
CA PHE A 17 10.50 12.84 18.43
C PHE A 17 10.15 11.48 19.05
N SER A 18 9.38 11.47 20.13
CA SER A 18 8.92 10.22 20.77
C SER A 18 7.97 9.44 19.88
N PHE A 19 7.10 10.14 19.13
CA PHE A 19 6.22 9.53 18.15
C PHE A 19 6.98 8.94 16.95
N ALA A 20 8.07 9.58 16.54
CA ALA A 20 8.93 9.07 15.46
C ALA A 20 9.65 7.75 15.84
N VAL A 21 10.10 7.61 17.09
CA VAL A 21 10.79 6.38 17.55
C VAL A 21 9.83 5.20 17.69
N ALA A 22 8.56 5.43 18.05
CA ALA A 22 7.54 4.39 18.15
C ALA A 22 7.08 3.80 16.79
N CYS A 23 7.49 4.42 15.68
CA CYS A 23 7.10 4.00 14.33
C CYS A 23 8.08 2.99 13.68
N PHE A 24 9.14 2.59 14.38
CA PHE A 24 10.01 1.49 13.94
C PHE A 24 9.36 0.13 14.25
N GLY A 25 8.29 -0.19 13.51
CA GLY A 25 7.75 -1.54 13.43
C GLY A 25 8.67 -2.44 12.60
N THR A 26 8.81 -3.70 13.00
CA THR A 26 9.60 -4.72 12.31
C THR A 26 9.19 -4.81 10.83
N GLN A 27 10.15 -4.69 9.91
CA GLN A 27 9.94 -4.68 8.45
C GLN A 27 9.21 -5.92 7.89
N GLN A 28 9.02 -6.97 8.70
CA GLN A 28 8.44 -8.24 8.23
C GLN A 28 6.90 -8.32 8.30
N ALA A 29 6.19 -7.41 8.98
CA ALA A 29 4.74 -7.54 9.23
C ALA A 29 3.83 -7.31 8.00
N GLY A 30 4.41 -7.14 6.81
CA GLY A 30 3.67 -6.87 5.57
C GLY A 30 4.41 -7.29 4.30
N ALA A 31 5.38 -8.21 4.38
CA ALA A 31 6.22 -8.58 3.24
C ALA A 31 5.43 -9.10 2.02
N PHE A 32 4.24 -9.67 2.22
CA PHE A 32 3.37 -10.07 1.11
C PHE A 32 2.83 -8.88 0.28
N LEU A 33 2.82 -7.67 0.83
CA LEU A 33 2.48 -6.45 0.09
C LEU A 33 3.61 -6.03 -0.88
N ASP A 34 4.80 -6.61 -0.78
CA ASP A 34 5.87 -6.34 -1.74
C ASP A 34 5.75 -7.19 -3.01
N ILE A 35 4.87 -8.22 -3.01
CA ILE A 35 4.58 -9.03 -4.21
C ILE A 35 3.99 -8.16 -5.33
N GLY A 36 3.20 -7.14 -4.96
CA GLY A 36 2.54 -6.23 -5.89
C GLY A 36 1.19 -6.75 -6.40
N VAL A 37 0.35 -5.81 -6.84
CA VAL A 37 -0.98 -6.09 -7.41
C VAL A 37 -1.11 -5.42 -8.79
N ASP A 38 -2.11 -5.85 -9.56
CA ASP A 38 -2.38 -5.41 -10.94
C ASP A 38 -1.38 -5.93 -11.98
N ALA A 39 -1.89 -6.60 -13.01
CA ALA A 39 -1.08 -7.14 -14.09
C ALA A 39 -0.36 -6.04 -14.89
N ARG A 40 -0.99 -4.86 -15.07
CA ARG A 40 -0.36 -3.71 -15.76
C ARG A 40 0.79 -3.16 -14.93
N ALA A 41 0.55 -2.86 -13.66
CA ALA A 41 1.58 -2.39 -12.74
C ALA A 41 2.77 -3.37 -12.62
N MET A 42 2.48 -4.67 -12.51
CA MET A 42 3.50 -5.72 -12.46
C MET A 42 4.28 -5.83 -13.78
N GLY A 43 3.63 -5.67 -14.94
CA GLY A 43 4.28 -5.60 -16.25
C GLY A 43 5.21 -4.39 -16.42
N MET A 44 4.98 -3.32 -15.65
CA MET A 44 5.85 -2.15 -15.56
C MET A 44 6.97 -2.29 -14.51
N GLY A 45 7.17 -3.49 -13.96
CA GLY A 45 8.17 -3.74 -12.91
C GLY A 45 7.83 -3.08 -11.57
N GLY A 46 6.55 -2.84 -11.28
CA GLY A 46 6.09 -2.16 -10.07
C GLY A 46 6.18 -0.63 -10.11
N ALA A 47 6.57 -0.04 -11.25
CA ALA A 47 6.67 1.40 -11.44
C ALA A 47 5.30 2.05 -11.76
N PHE A 48 4.29 1.85 -10.91
CA PHE A 48 2.92 2.33 -11.15
C PHE A 48 2.52 3.55 -10.32
N GLY A 49 3.40 4.02 -9.42
CA GLY A 49 3.09 5.14 -8.52
C GLY A 49 2.80 6.48 -9.22
N ALA A 50 3.32 6.69 -10.43
CA ALA A 50 3.11 7.89 -11.25
C ALA A 50 2.16 7.68 -12.43
N VAL A 51 1.50 6.51 -12.54
CA VAL A 51 0.45 6.25 -13.54
C VAL A 51 -0.75 5.54 -12.89
N ALA A 52 -0.97 5.74 -11.59
CA ALA A 52 -2.02 5.07 -10.82
C ALA A 52 -3.43 5.54 -11.24
N ASP A 53 -3.90 5.06 -12.38
CA ASP A 53 -5.06 5.55 -13.14
C ASP A 53 -6.20 4.53 -13.23
N ASN A 54 -6.20 3.49 -12.38
CA ASN A 54 -7.15 2.37 -12.45
C ASN A 54 -7.68 1.93 -11.07
N ALA A 55 -8.54 0.90 -11.05
CA ALA A 55 -9.08 0.29 -9.83
C ALA A 55 -8.05 -0.07 -8.74
N PHE A 56 -6.79 -0.36 -9.11
CA PHE A 56 -5.72 -0.72 -8.17
C PHE A 56 -4.86 0.47 -7.75
N ALA A 57 -5.17 1.69 -8.20
CA ALA A 57 -4.54 2.93 -7.76
C ALA A 57 -4.44 3.06 -6.22
N PRO A 58 -5.42 2.66 -5.40
CA PRO A 58 -5.31 2.74 -3.94
C PRO A 58 -4.10 2.01 -3.36
N TYR A 59 -3.66 0.92 -4.00
CA TYR A 59 -2.51 0.13 -3.57
C TYR A 59 -1.18 0.82 -3.87
N TRP A 60 -1.08 1.42 -5.06
CA TRP A 60 0.15 2.00 -5.59
C TRP A 60 0.30 3.49 -5.23
N ASN A 61 -0.75 4.28 -5.45
CA ASN A 61 -0.81 5.69 -5.09
C ASN A 61 -2.28 6.18 -4.93
N PRO A 62 -2.82 6.31 -3.71
CA PRO A 62 -4.18 6.80 -3.47
C PRO A 62 -4.45 8.23 -3.99
N ALA A 63 -3.45 9.04 -4.33
CA ALA A 63 -3.70 10.32 -4.99
C ALA A 63 -4.39 10.14 -6.35
N GLY A 64 -4.10 9.02 -7.05
CA GLY A 64 -4.72 8.65 -8.31
C GLY A 64 -6.23 8.41 -8.23
N ILE A 65 -6.76 8.10 -7.04
CA ILE A 65 -8.21 7.93 -6.82
C ILE A 65 -8.97 9.20 -7.18
N SER A 66 -8.37 10.38 -6.96
CA SER A 66 -8.99 11.66 -7.29
C SER A 66 -9.08 11.94 -8.79
N LEU A 67 -8.26 11.27 -9.60
CA LEU A 67 -8.21 11.43 -11.06
C LEU A 67 -9.22 10.52 -11.78
N LEU A 68 -9.71 9.47 -11.11
CA LEU A 68 -10.68 8.53 -11.67
C LEU A 68 -12.06 9.18 -11.85
N ARG A 69 -12.57 9.10 -13.09
CA ARG A 69 -13.88 9.67 -13.46
C ARG A 69 -15.04 8.68 -13.33
N HIS A 70 -14.74 7.38 -13.31
CA HIS A 70 -15.74 6.32 -13.31
C HIS A 70 -15.53 5.36 -12.15
N ARG A 71 -16.60 4.65 -11.80
CA ARG A 71 -16.55 3.57 -10.81
C ARG A 71 -15.79 2.41 -11.44
N GLU A 72 -14.76 1.92 -10.76
CA GLU A 72 -13.94 0.82 -11.24
C GLU A 72 -13.76 -0.24 -10.18
N ALA A 73 -13.74 -1.49 -10.62
CA ALA A 73 -13.46 -2.63 -9.77
C ALA A 73 -12.44 -3.54 -10.45
N GLY A 74 -11.50 -4.07 -9.67
CA GLY A 74 -10.43 -4.94 -10.14
C GLY A 74 -10.37 -6.20 -9.29
N LEU A 75 -10.12 -7.34 -9.95
CA LEU A 75 -9.84 -8.62 -9.33
C LEU A 75 -8.55 -9.17 -9.92
N MET A 76 -7.68 -9.71 -9.07
CA MET A 76 -6.45 -10.35 -9.48
C MET A 76 -6.30 -11.67 -8.71
N TYR A 77 -5.83 -12.69 -9.43
CA TYR A 77 -5.40 -13.95 -8.86
C TYR A 77 -4.03 -14.30 -9.43
N ALA A 78 -3.11 -14.68 -8.54
CA ALA A 78 -1.80 -15.20 -8.92
C ALA A 78 -1.49 -16.47 -8.13
N SER A 79 -0.98 -17.48 -8.82
CA SER A 79 -0.37 -18.66 -8.20
C SER A 79 1.13 -18.48 -8.18
N LEU A 80 1.71 -18.42 -6.98
CA LEU A 80 3.14 -18.22 -6.78
C LEU A 80 3.81 -19.60 -6.70
N PHE A 81 4.42 -20.00 -7.81
CA PHE A 81 5.15 -21.28 -7.96
C PHE A 81 4.32 -22.53 -7.60
N GLY A 82 2.98 -22.46 -7.68
CA GLY A 82 2.09 -23.56 -7.32
C GLY A 82 2.02 -23.87 -5.81
N LEU A 83 2.70 -23.08 -4.98
CA LEU A 83 2.79 -23.27 -3.53
C LEU A 83 1.94 -22.25 -2.78
N ALA A 84 2.03 -20.98 -3.17
CA ALA A 84 1.27 -19.89 -2.56
C ALA A 84 0.18 -19.40 -3.51
N LYS A 85 -0.87 -18.83 -2.92
CA LYS A 85 -1.97 -18.18 -3.64
C LYS A 85 -2.06 -16.74 -3.18
N PHE A 86 -2.16 -15.84 -4.16
CA PHE A 86 -2.30 -14.42 -3.94
C PHE A 86 -3.57 -13.93 -4.62
N HIS A 87 -4.45 -13.31 -3.85
CA HIS A 87 -5.72 -12.76 -4.29
C HIS A 87 -5.74 -11.27 -4.00
N CYS A 88 -6.24 -10.48 -4.94
CA CYS A 88 -6.49 -9.06 -4.72
C CYS A 88 -7.85 -8.68 -5.28
N PHE A 89 -8.55 -7.82 -4.54
CA PHE A 89 -9.77 -7.15 -4.94
C PHE A 89 -9.64 -5.67 -4.61
N SER A 90 -10.09 -4.81 -5.51
CA SER A 90 -10.15 -3.37 -5.26
C SER A 90 -11.39 -2.77 -5.91
N LEU A 91 -12.02 -1.83 -5.21
CA LEU A 91 -13.17 -1.07 -5.67
C LEU A 91 -12.90 0.41 -5.43
N VAL A 92 -13.05 1.21 -6.48
CA VAL A 92 -12.92 2.66 -6.42
C VAL A 92 -14.22 3.32 -6.82
N GLN A 93 -14.65 4.26 -5.97
CA GLN A 93 -15.88 5.00 -6.11
C GLN A 93 -15.57 6.51 -6.10
N PRO A 94 -15.57 7.18 -7.27
CA PRO A 94 -15.58 8.63 -7.34
C PRO A 94 -16.88 9.17 -6.75
N ILE A 95 -16.80 10.16 -5.87
CA ILE A 95 -17.97 10.77 -5.20
C ILE A 95 -18.32 12.12 -5.85
N GLY A 96 -17.32 12.84 -6.35
CA GLY A 96 -17.48 14.12 -7.03
C GLY A 96 -16.27 14.44 -7.89
N GLU A 97 -16.23 15.65 -8.44
CA GLU A 97 -15.07 16.11 -9.21
C GLU A 97 -13.84 16.20 -8.32
N GLY A 98 -12.79 15.43 -8.66
CA GLY A 98 -11.54 15.42 -7.91
C GLY A 98 -11.65 14.81 -6.51
N VAL A 99 -12.69 14.03 -6.19
CA VAL A 99 -12.84 13.36 -4.88
C VAL A 99 -13.31 11.92 -5.06
N GLY A 100 -12.61 10.98 -4.44
CA GLY A 100 -12.99 9.57 -4.46
C GLY A 100 -12.62 8.83 -3.19
N ILE A 101 -13.29 7.70 -3.00
CA ILE A 101 -12.98 6.73 -1.96
C ILE A 101 -12.71 5.37 -2.59
N SER A 102 -11.99 4.53 -1.89
CA SER A 102 -11.78 3.16 -2.30
C SER A 102 -11.73 2.21 -1.12
N ALA A 103 -12.07 0.96 -1.39
CA ALA A 103 -11.87 -0.14 -0.48
C ALA A 103 -11.29 -1.31 -1.27
N GLY A 104 -10.41 -2.08 -0.64
CA GLY A 104 -9.95 -3.32 -1.23
C GLY A 104 -9.32 -4.26 -0.23
N TRP A 105 -8.98 -5.42 -0.74
CA TRP A 105 -8.53 -6.56 0.02
C TRP A 105 -7.44 -7.30 -0.74
N VAL A 106 -6.35 -7.63 -0.05
CA VAL A 106 -5.31 -8.53 -0.53
C VAL A 106 -5.23 -9.69 0.43
N ARG A 107 -5.12 -10.90 -0.11
CA ARG A 107 -4.87 -12.10 0.65
C ARG A 107 -3.71 -12.87 0.06
N PHE A 108 -2.74 -13.18 0.90
CA PHE A 108 -1.71 -14.16 0.64
C PHE A 108 -1.97 -15.40 1.49
N SER A 109 -1.81 -16.58 0.91
CA SER A 109 -2.02 -17.84 1.63
C SER A 109 -1.12 -18.94 1.14
N VAL A 110 -0.60 -19.73 2.08
CA VAL A 110 0.17 -20.94 1.82
C VAL A 110 -0.50 -22.08 2.57
N ASP A 111 -1.03 -23.03 1.82
CA ASP A 111 -1.74 -24.18 2.36
C ASP A 111 -0.77 -25.34 2.59
N ARG A 112 -0.97 -26.10 3.68
CA ARG A 112 -0.27 -27.37 3.97
C ARG A 112 1.25 -27.24 4.01
N ILE A 113 1.75 -26.34 4.85
CA ILE A 113 3.17 -26.29 5.21
C ILE A 113 3.48 -27.50 6.08
N PRO A 114 4.39 -28.40 5.65
CA PRO A 114 4.76 -29.57 6.43
C PRO A 114 5.54 -29.17 7.68
N GLU A 115 5.10 -29.67 8.83
CA GLU A 115 5.80 -29.55 10.09
C GLU A 115 6.68 -30.79 10.30
N TYR A 116 7.92 -30.58 10.71
CA TYR A 116 8.88 -31.66 10.99
C TYR A 116 9.29 -31.61 12.45
N GLU A 117 9.51 -32.78 13.04
CA GLU A 117 10.09 -32.86 14.37
C GLU A 117 11.49 -32.22 14.38
N PRO A 118 11.84 -31.47 15.45
CA PRO A 118 13.19 -30.94 15.62
C PRO A 118 14.22 -32.05 15.52
N PHE A 119 15.32 -31.79 14.80
CA PHE A 119 16.36 -32.79 14.61
C PHE A 119 17.04 -33.12 15.96
N PRO A 120 17.02 -34.38 16.43
CA PRO A 120 17.59 -34.71 17.74
C PRO A 120 19.12 -34.59 17.70
N GLU A 121 19.71 -33.87 18.66
CA GLU A 121 21.16 -33.66 18.74
C GLU A 121 21.94 -34.97 19.03
N ASP A 122 21.30 -35.94 19.68
CA ASP A 122 21.92 -37.18 20.16
C ASP A 122 22.17 -38.25 19.07
N LEU A 123 21.81 -37.97 17.81
CA LEU A 123 22.00 -38.93 16.71
C LEU A 123 23.48 -38.98 16.28
N LYS A 124 24.27 -39.85 16.93
CA LYS A 124 25.70 -40.04 16.65
C LYS A 124 25.99 -40.92 15.42
N LYS A 125 25.05 -41.78 15.01
CA LYS A 125 25.24 -42.71 13.88
C LYS A 125 24.57 -42.19 12.60
N ILE A 126 25.27 -42.28 11.47
CA ILE A 126 24.78 -41.84 10.15
C ILE A 126 23.45 -42.51 9.77
N LYS A 127 23.29 -43.81 10.04
CA LYS A 127 22.04 -44.53 9.77
C LYS A 127 20.84 -43.92 10.50
N GLN A 128 21.01 -43.57 11.78
CA GLN A 128 19.92 -42.99 12.57
C GLN A 128 19.53 -41.58 12.09
N ARG A 129 20.51 -40.80 11.59
CA ARG A 129 20.23 -39.49 10.96
C ARG A 129 19.45 -39.64 9.66
N LYS A 130 19.81 -40.64 8.87
CA LYS A 130 19.12 -40.97 7.62
C LYS A 130 17.68 -41.44 7.89
N ASP A 131 17.50 -42.37 8.82
CA ASP A 131 16.18 -42.89 9.22
C ASP A 131 15.28 -41.76 9.78
N PHE A 132 15.86 -40.78 10.49
CA PHE A 132 15.11 -39.62 10.99
C PHE A 132 14.69 -38.68 9.85
N ALA A 133 15.59 -38.37 8.91
CA ALA A 133 15.27 -37.51 7.76
C ALA A 133 14.19 -38.12 6.84
N GLU A 134 14.06 -39.45 6.83
CA GLU A 134 13.08 -40.18 6.01
C GLU A 134 11.69 -40.32 6.67
N ARG A 135 11.51 -39.94 7.95
CA ARG A 135 10.21 -40.07 8.66
C ARG A 135 9.07 -39.23 8.10
N GLY A 136 9.37 -38.24 7.26
CA GLY A 136 8.38 -37.33 6.71
C GLY A 136 7.80 -36.37 7.75
N PRO A 137 6.78 -35.58 7.37
CA PRO A 137 6.19 -34.56 8.24
C PRO A 137 5.24 -35.16 9.28
N VAL A 138 5.25 -34.58 10.48
CA VAL A 138 4.39 -34.98 11.61
C VAL A 138 3.03 -34.29 11.61
N GLY A 139 2.93 -33.16 10.92
CA GLY A 139 1.72 -32.37 10.83
C GLY A 139 1.78 -31.41 9.65
N TYR A 140 0.69 -30.67 9.47
CA TYR A 140 0.61 -29.59 8.51
C TYR A 140 -0.04 -28.38 9.17
N PHE A 141 0.52 -27.19 8.91
CA PHE A 141 -0.12 -25.93 9.24
C PHE A 141 -0.36 -25.11 7.98
N SER A 142 -1.24 -24.13 8.07
CA SER A 142 -1.48 -23.16 7.00
C SER A 142 -1.09 -21.78 7.48
N ASP A 143 -0.67 -20.95 6.54
CA ASP A 143 -0.39 -19.54 6.76
C ASP A 143 -1.34 -18.70 5.90
N THR A 144 -1.91 -17.66 6.50
CA THR A 144 -2.81 -16.73 5.82
C THR A 144 -2.55 -15.31 6.30
N GLU A 145 -2.37 -14.42 5.33
CA GLU A 145 -2.14 -13.01 5.55
C GLU A 145 -3.16 -12.20 4.76
N ASP A 146 -3.93 -11.39 5.46
CA ASP A 146 -4.98 -10.54 4.90
C ASP A 146 -4.60 -9.06 5.13
N ALA A 147 -4.73 -8.24 4.09
CA ALA A 147 -4.66 -6.79 4.18
C ALA A 147 -5.93 -6.17 3.62
N LEU A 148 -6.62 -5.35 4.42
CA LEU A 148 -7.69 -4.48 3.98
C LEU A 148 -7.15 -3.07 3.82
N PHE A 149 -7.52 -2.39 2.74
CA PHE A 149 -7.15 -1.02 2.49
C PHE A 149 -8.38 -0.17 2.26
N PHE A 150 -8.43 0.96 2.96
CA PHE A 150 -9.40 2.01 2.76
C PHE A 150 -8.64 3.27 2.38
N SER A 151 -9.07 3.93 1.32
CA SER A 151 -8.34 5.11 0.85
C SER A 151 -9.28 6.21 0.42
N PHE A 152 -8.77 7.42 0.53
CA PHE A 152 -9.45 8.65 0.16
C PHE A 152 -8.49 9.47 -0.70
N GLY A 153 -8.96 9.95 -1.84
CA GLY A 153 -8.20 10.82 -2.72
C GLY A 153 -8.94 12.13 -2.94
N LYS A 154 -8.21 13.24 -2.94
CA LYS A 154 -8.75 14.55 -3.30
C LYS A 154 -7.76 15.40 -4.10
N THR A 155 -8.25 16.09 -5.13
CA THR A 155 -7.53 17.11 -5.89
C THR A 155 -7.86 18.51 -5.37
N SER A 156 -6.84 19.29 -5.05
CA SER A 156 -6.97 20.72 -4.76
C SER A 156 -6.50 21.54 -5.96
N ARG A 157 -7.33 22.49 -6.43
CA ARG A 157 -6.98 23.41 -7.51
C ARG A 157 -6.61 24.76 -6.93
N PHE A 158 -5.44 25.29 -7.30
CA PHE A 158 -4.97 26.61 -6.91
C PHE A 158 -4.63 27.41 -8.17
N GLU A 159 -5.15 28.61 -8.26
CA GLU A 159 -4.75 29.54 -9.32
C GLU A 159 -3.60 30.39 -8.78
N LEU A 160 -2.38 30.11 -9.23
CA LEU A 160 -1.22 30.92 -8.91
C LEU A 160 -1.14 32.08 -9.90
N ASP A 161 -1.48 33.27 -9.43
CA ASP A 161 -1.20 34.51 -10.13
C ASP A 161 0.13 35.08 -9.64
N PHE A 162 1.14 35.00 -10.49
CA PHE A 162 2.46 35.53 -10.20
C PHE A 162 2.55 37.06 -10.45
N GLY A 163 1.49 37.71 -10.95
CA GLY A 163 1.40 39.17 -11.12
C GLY A 163 2.31 39.77 -12.21
N TRP A 164 3.38 39.08 -12.61
CA TRP A 164 4.27 39.43 -13.74
C TRP A 164 4.01 38.60 -15.00
N LEU A 165 3.12 37.61 -14.91
CA LEU A 165 2.76 36.72 -16.01
C LEU A 165 1.41 37.17 -16.56
N TYR A 166 1.26 37.28 -17.87
CA TYR A 166 -0.03 37.60 -18.52
C TYR A 166 -1.07 36.46 -18.43
N PHE A 167 -0.77 35.38 -17.71
CA PHE A 167 -1.64 34.23 -17.51
C PHE A 167 -1.56 33.73 -16.06
N THR A 168 -2.70 33.34 -15.50
CA THR A 168 -2.78 32.61 -14.22
C THR A 168 -2.39 31.15 -14.46
N LEU A 169 -1.58 30.57 -13.57
CA LEU A 169 -1.17 29.17 -13.66
C LEU A 169 -2.13 28.30 -12.81
N PRO A 170 -3.01 27.50 -13.42
CA PRO A 170 -3.90 26.62 -12.66
C PRO A 170 -3.13 25.37 -12.19
N VAL A 171 -2.68 25.36 -10.94
CA VAL A 171 -1.99 24.20 -10.37
C VAL A 171 -3.03 23.23 -9.80
N GLU A 172 -2.99 21.98 -10.27
CA GLU A 172 -3.77 20.89 -9.69
C GLU A 172 -2.87 20.03 -8.80
N VAL A 173 -3.31 19.85 -7.56
CA VAL A 173 -2.57 19.15 -6.52
C VAL A 173 -3.40 17.98 -5.98
N PRO A 174 -3.31 16.80 -6.60
CA PRO A 174 -3.86 15.57 -6.05
C PRO A 174 -3.08 15.07 -4.82
N PHE A 175 -3.81 14.80 -3.74
CA PHE A 175 -3.31 14.15 -2.54
C PHE A 175 -4.19 12.95 -2.17
N GLY A 176 -3.60 11.95 -1.55
CA GLY A 176 -4.31 10.75 -1.12
C GLY A 176 -3.89 10.30 0.26
N VAL A 177 -4.80 9.62 0.94
CA VAL A 177 -4.57 8.98 2.23
C VAL A 177 -5.02 7.52 2.13
N ASN A 178 -4.20 6.60 2.61
CA ASN A 178 -4.50 5.17 2.66
C ASN A 178 -4.31 4.64 4.09
N LEU A 179 -5.32 3.91 4.57
CA LEU A 179 -5.30 3.15 5.82
C LEU A 179 -5.28 1.66 5.47
N LYS A 180 -4.27 0.94 5.97
CA LYS A 180 -4.11 -0.50 5.80
C LYS A 180 -4.32 -1.21 7.12
N LEU A 181 -5.16 -2.24 7.14
CA LEU A 181 -5.36 -3.14 8.28
C LEU A 181 -4.85 -4.51 7.87
N ILE A 182 -3.79 -4.96 8.52
CA ILE A 182 -3.11 -6.21 8.21
C ILE A 182 -3.40 -7.21 9.33
N ARG A 183 -3.71 -8.44 8.95
CA ARG A 183 -3.88 -9.56 9.86
C ARG A 183 -3.14 -10.76 9.31
N GLN A 184 -2.22 -11.29 10.10
CA GLN A 184 -1.47 -12.51 9.79
C GLN A 184 -1.92 -13.62 10.73
N SER A 185 -2.07 -14.84 10.23
CA SER A 185 -2.40 -16.01 11.04
C SER A 185 -1.59 -17.22 10.62
N MET A 186 -0.83 -17.76 11.57
CA MET A 186 0.08 -18.87 11.38
C MET A 186 -0.01 -19.81 12.58
N GLY A 187 -0.21 -21.12 12.34
CA GLY A 187 -0.05 -22.16 13.36
C GLY A 187 -0.84 -21.94 14.65
N GLY A 188 -2.05 -21.36 14.56
CA GLY A 188 -2.91 -21.06 15.71
C GLY A 188 -2.66 -19.71 16.39
N SER A 189 -1.61 -18.99 16.01
CA SER A 189 -1.36 -17.61 16.44
C SER A 189 -1.86 -16.60 15.41
N SER A 190 -2.19 -15.39 15.85
CA SER A 190 -2.54 -14.28 14.95
C SER A 190 -1.91 -12.98 15.39
N ALA A 191 -1.44 -12.20 14.42
CA ALA A 191 -0.94 -10.85 14.60
C ALA A 191 -1.80 -9.86 13.81
N GLN A 192 -1.92 -8.63 14.32
CA GLN A 192 -2.62 -7.54 13.64
C GLN A 192 -1.72 -6.31 13.59
N ALA A 193 -1.77 -5.58 12.49
CA ALA A 193 -1.03 -4.35 12.29
C ALA A 193 -1.88 -3.32 11.55
N VAL A 194 -1.54 -2.05 11.74
CA VAL A 194 -2.17 -0.91 11.06
C VAL A 194 -1.08 -0.13 10.35
N GLY A 195 -1.27 0.13 9.06
CA GLY A 195 -0.41 0.95 8.22
C GLY A 195 -1.12 2.22 7.76
N PHE A 196 -0.36 3.29 7.55
CA PHE A 196 -0.87 4.56 7.07
C PHE A 196 0.07 5.15 6.01
N ASP A 197 -0.46 5.43 4.82
CA ASP A 197 0.30 6.05 3.73
C ASP A 197 -0.35 7.40 3.35
N HIS A 198 0.48 8.41 3.12
CA HIS A 198 0.05 9.72 2.62
C HIS A 198 0.90 10.17 1.42
N PRO A 199 0.63 9.68 0.21
CA PRO A 199 1.33 10.12 -0.98
C PRO A 199 0.74 11.39 -1.60
N PHE A 200 1.60 12.07 -2.34
CA PHE A 200 1.34 13.31 -3.04
C PHE A 200 1.64 13.13 -4.52
N TRP A 201 0.84 13.75 -5.38
CA TRP A 201 1.06 13.74 -6.83
C TRP A 201 1.03 15.16 -7.36
N GLY A 202 2.10 15.55 -8.07
CA GLY A 202 2.18 16.85 -8.74
C GLY A 202 1.92 16.69 -10.24
N CYS A 203 0.91 17.39 -10.75
CA CYS A 203 0.68 17.49 -12.19
C CYS A 203 0.76 18.99 -12.56
N LEU A 204 1.74 19.38 -13.38
CA LEU A 204 1.79 20.73 -13.94
C LEU A 204 0.84 20.76 -15.15
N PRO A 205 -0.08 21.73 -15.26
CA PRO A 205 -0.90 21.84 -16.47
C PRO A 205 0.02 22.09 -17.68
N THR A 206 -0.19 21.33 -18.75
CA THR A 206 0.37 21.67 -20.06
C THR A 206 -0.24 23.02 -20.45
N ALA A 207 0.60 24.01 -20.78
CA ALA A 207 0.15 25.35 -21.16
C ALA A 207 -0.72 25.29 -22.43
N ALA A 208 -2.04 25.12 -22.26
CA ALA A 208 -3.01 25.25 -23.34
C ALA A 208 -3.20 26.74 -23.64
N ALA A 209 -2.35 27.26 -24.52
CA ALA A 209 -2.57 28.55 -25.14
C ALA A 209 -3.89 28.51 -25.93
N ARG A 210 -4.86 29.33 -25.49
CA ARG A 210 -6.10 29.74 -26.19
C ARG A 210 -7.07 28.62 -26.59
N GLN A 211 -8.18 28.53 -25.87
CA GLN A 211 -9.55 28.85 -26.35
C GLN A 211 -10.55 28.41 -25.27
N GLY A 212 -11.53 29.27 -24.96
CA GLY A 212 -12.47 29.12 -23.84
C GLY A 212 -13.40 27.91 -23.91
N LYS A 213 -12.86 26.73 -23.63
CA LYS A 213 -13.59 25.53 -23.21
C LYS A 213 -13.04 25.09 -21.85
N PRO A 214 -13.87 24.55 -20.94
CA PRO A 214 -13.36 23.83 -19.80
C PRO A 214 -12.58 22.62 -20.35
N GLY A 215 -11.25 22.72 -20.35
CA GLY A 215 -10.35 21.67 -20.80
C GLY A 215 -10.52 20.48 -19.88
N SER A 216 -11.18 19.44 -20.38
CA SER A 216 -11.33 18.14 -19.74
C SER A 216 -10.07 17.29 -19.91
N ASP A 217 -8.89 17.89 -19.89
CA ASP A 217 -7.63 17.18 -20.12
C ASP A 217 -7.11 16.71 -18.76
N SER A 218 -7.66 15.57 -18.34
CA SER A 218 -7.24 14.82 -17.16
C SER A 218 -5.80 14.35 -17.32
N CYS A 219 -5.03 14.46 -16.24
CA CYS A 219 -3.80 13.70 -16.03
C CYS A 219 -4.13 12.20 -16.17
N GLY A 220 -3.82 11.63 -17.32
CA GLY A 220 -4.00 10.22 -17.69
C GLY A 220 -2.94 9.82 -18.70
#